data_AF-A0A3N3DYM6-F1
#
_entry.id   AF-A0A3N3DYM6-F1
#
_cell.length_a   1.000
_cell.length_b   1.000
_cell.length_c   1.000
_cell.angle_alpha   90.00
_cell.angle_beta   90.00
_cell.angle_gamma   90.00
#
_symmetry.space_group_name_H-M   'P 1'
#
loop_
_entity.id
_entity.type
_entity.pdbx_description
1 polymer ?
#
loop_
_entity_poly.entity_id
_entity_poly.type
_entity_poly.pdbx_seq_one_letter_code
_entity_poly.pdbx_strand_id
1 'polypeptide(L)'
;MNDDSLAPFVDALASSLIVMVLVCIFFLIQTSATITSAAKMEAVVEVEDQAYTPIVYREIFGSDLENKEIKYVVNFKLEPQLVEQIRAQLNDVENVKVIIESRDSEKKSAVNIMRFLAILDLPEAMKITTEIVESKSVISKVRWETN
;
A
#
# COMPACT_ATOMS: atom_id res chain seq x y z
N MET A 1 20.27 -53.17 62.74
CA MET A 1 18.96 -52.50 62.60
C MET A 1 18.99 -51.88 61.21
N ASN A 2 18.61 -52.66 60.21
CA ASN A 2 18.59 -52.20 58.81
C ASN A 2 17.37 -51.29 58.67
N ASP A 3 17.62 -50.07 58.21
CA ASP A 3 16.65 -48.98 58.19
C ASP A 3 15.72 -49.12 56.97
N ASP A 4 14.97 -50.23 56.92
CA ASP A 4 13.97 -50.52 55.88
C ASP A 4 12.73 -49.60 55.98
N SER A 5 12.71 -48.67 56.93
CA SER A 5 11.63 -47.71 57.14
C SER A 5 11.70 -46.49 56.20
N LEU A 6 12.89 -46.20 55.64
CA LEU A 6 13.15 -45.04 54.79
C LEU A 6 13.08 -45.33 53.28
N ALA A 7 13.18 -46.60 52.87
CA ALA A 7 13.07 -47.04 51.47
C ALA A 7 11.84 -46.48 50.73
N PRO A 8 10.60 -46.51 51.30
CA PRO A 8 9.43 -45.94 50.61
C PRO A 8 9.48 -44.42 50.43
N PHE A 9 10.21 -43.69 51.29
CA PHE A 9 10.40 -42.24 51.14
C PHE A 9 11.40 -41.91 50.04
N VAL A 10 12.46 -42.70 49.91
CA VAL A 10 13.46 -42.55 48.83
C VAL A 10 12.84 -42.86 47.47
N ASP A 11 12.03 -43.92 47.37
CA ASP A 11 11.31 -44.27 46.14
C ASP A 11 10.24 -43.23 45.76
N ALA A 12 9.52 -42.69 46.74
CA ALA A 12 8.56 -41.60 46.52
C ALA A 12 9.26 -40.30 46.05
N LEU A 13 10.43 -39.98 46.63
CA LEU A 13 11.22 -38.82 46.25
C LEU A 13 11.80 -38.99 44.83
N ALA A 14 12.33 -40.16 44.50
CA ALA A 14 12.83 -40.49 43.16
C ALA A 14 11.70 -40.43 42.12
N SER A 15 10.52 -40.98 42.44
CA SER A 15 9.34 -40.93 41.58
C SER A 15 8.86 -39.50 41.33
N SER A 16 8.82 -38.66 42.37
CA SER A 16 8.47 -37.23 42.26
C SER A 16 9.46 -36.48 41.38
N LEU A 17 10.76 -36.77 41.53
CA LEU A 17 11.82 -36.14 40.75
C LEU A 17 11.76 -36.54 39.27
N ILE A 18 11.47 -37.82 38.98
CA ILE A 18 11.24 -38.29 37.61
C ILE A 18 10.02 -37.61 36.99
N VAL A 19 8.91 -37.51 37.72
CA VAL A 19 7.69 -36.83 37.24
C VAL A 19 7.97 -35.35 36.96
N MET A 20 8.71 -34.66 37.83
CA MET A 20 9.08 -33.26 37.63
C MET A 20 9.93 -33.07 36.36
N VAL A 21 10.92 -33.94 36.12
CA VAL A 21 11.74 -33.90 34.92
C VAL A 21 10.89 -34.13 33.66
N LEU A 22 9.96 -35.10 33.69
CA LEU A 22 9.06 -35.36 32.57
C LEU A 22 8.14 -34.18 32.27
N VAL A 23 7.63 -33.51 33.31
CA VAL A 23 6.80 -32.30 33.16
C VAL A 23 7.63 -31.17 32.53
N CYS A 24 8.88 -30.96 32.97
CA CYS A 24 9.78 -29.97 32.36
C CYS A 24 10.05 -30.26 30.88
N ILE A 25 10.32 -31.52 30.52
CA ILE A 25 10.52 -31.92 29.12
C ILE A 25 9.25 -31.68 28.30
N PHE A 26 8.08 -32.00 28.84
CA PHE A 26 6.80 -31.77 28.17
C PHE A 26 6.56 -30.28 27.89
N PHE A 27 6.82 -29.42 28.88
CA PHE A 27 6.73 -27.97 28.68
C PHE A 27 7.73 -27.47 27.63
N LEU A 28 8.98 -27.95 27.63
CA LEU A 28 9.98 -27.59 26.61
C LEU A 28 9.55 -28.00 25.20
N ILE A 29 8.96 -29.19 25.04
CA ILE A 29 8.43 -29.65 23.75
C ILE A 29 7.23 -28.80 23.31
N GLN A 30 6.30 -28.48 24.22
CA GLN A 30 5.18 -27.59 23.91
C GLN A 30 5.66 -26.19 23.49
N THR A 31 6.62 -25.62 24.23
CA THR A 31 7.21 -24.32 23.90
C THR A 31 7.94 -24.37 22.56
N SER A 32 8.73 -25.41 22.28
CA SER A 32 9.40 -25.61 20.99
C SER A 32 8.40 -25.76 19.85
N ALA A 33 7.33 -26.53 20.03
CA ALA A 33 6.28 -26.69 19.02
C ALA A 33 5.54 -25.38 18.76
N THR A 34 5.31 -24.59 19.82
CA THR A 34 4.67 -23.26 19.73
C THR A 34 5.57 -22.26 19.03
N ILE A 35 6.86 -22.21 19.37
CA ILE A 35 7.86 -21.37 18.69
C ILE A 35 8.00 -21.81 17.23
N THR A 36 8.03 -23.12 16.94
CA THR A 36 8.09 -23.61 15.56
C THR A 36 6.81 -23.28 14.78
N SER A 37 5.64 -23.34 15.42
CA SER A 37 4.37 -22.94 14.82
C SER A 37 4.31 -21.42 14.58
N ALA A 38 4.77 -20.62 15.54
CA ALA A 38 4.88 -19.16 15.43
C ALA A 38 5.90 -18.75 14.38
N ALA A 39 7.07 -19.39 14.33
CA ALA A 39 8.11 -19.18 13.32
C ALA A 39 7.65 -19.64 11.93
N LYS A 40 6.85 -20.71 11.82
CA LYS A 40 6.15 -21.06 10.58
C LYS A 40 5.10 -20.03 10.21
N MET A 41 4.36 -19.46 11.16
CA MET A 41 3.42 -18.36 10.89
C MET A 41 4.15 -17.08 10.46
N GLU A 42 5.29 -16.75 11.04
CA GLU A 42 6.14 -15.62 10.61
C GLU A 42 6.83 -15.88 9.26
N ALA A 43 7.28 -17.11 8.99
CA ALA A 43 7.89 -17.48 7.72
C ALA A 43 6.85 -17.68 6.59
N VAL A 44 5.58 -17.92 6.91
CA VAL A 44 4.44 -17.94 5.97
C VAL A 44 3.87 -16.54 5.75
N VAL A 45 4.32 -15.53 6.50
CA VAL A 45 4.39 -14.17 5.94
C VAL A 45 5.62 -14.12 5.04
N GLU A 46 5.64 -15.00 4.04
CA GLU A 46 6.23 -14.63 2.76
C GLU A 46 5.59 -13.28 2.44
N VAL A 47 6.42 -12.26 2.34
CA VAL A 47 6.06 -11.08 1.57
C VAL A 47 5.71 -11.67 0.22
N GLU A 48 4.43 -11.93 -0.03
CA GLU A 48 3.95 -12.14 -1.38
C GLU A 48 4.55 -10.95 -2.12
N ASP A 49 5.50 -11.23 -3.02
CA ASP A 49 5.73 -10.38 -4.16
C ASP A 49 4.34 -10.28 -4.78
N GLN A 50 3.54 -9.31 -4.32
CA GLN A 50 2.26 -8.97 -4.89
C GLN A 50 2.63 -8.62 -6.30
N ALA A 51 2.48 -9.60 -7.20
CA ALA A 51 2.78 -9.46 -8.60
C ALA A 51 2.18 -8.12 -9.00
N TYR A 52 3.03 -7.14 -9.32
CA TYR A 52 2.61 -5.75 -9.49
C TYR A 52 1.37 -5.75 -10.37
N THR A 53 0.20 -5.52 -9.78
CA THR A 53 -1.04 -5.55 -10.55
C THR A 53 -0.90 -4.40 -11.54
N PRO A 54 -0.88 -4.67 -12.86
CA PRO A 54 -0.57 -3.64 -13.83
C PRO A 54 -1.56 -2.50 -13.67
N ILE A 55 -1.05 -1.27 -13.61
CA ILE A 55 -1.88 -0.08 -13.49
C ILE A 55 -2.74 0.01 -14.76
N VAL A 56 -4.03 -0.31 -14.63
CA VAL A 56 -4.98 -0.23 -15.75
C VAL A 56 -5.41 1.22 -15.93
N TYR A 57 -5.13 1.78 -17.11
CA TYR A 57 -5.55 3.12 -17.52
C TYR A 57 -6.84 3.03 -18.34
N ARG A 58 -7.85 3.79 -17.93
CA ARG A 58 -9.17 3.82 -18.55
C ARG A 58 -9.39 5.12 -19.30
N GLU A 59 -10.37 5.12 -20.20
CA GLU A 59 -10.79 6.35 -20.86
C GLU A 59 -11.37 7.33 -19.85
N ILE A 60 -11.19 8.62 -20.15
CA ILE A 60 -11.81 9.68 -19.38
C ILE A 60 -13.33 9.60 -19.56
N PHE A 61 -14.06 10.02 -18.54
CA PHE A 61 -15.52 10.08 -18.59
C PHE A 61 -15.99 11.25 -19.46
N GLY A 62 -15.23 12.34 -19.48
CA GLY A 62 -15.50 13.49 -20.33
C GLY A 62 -14.44 14.59 -20.14
N SER A 63 -14.35 15.47 -21.12
CA SER A 63 -13.49 16.65 -21.11
C SER A 63 -14.33 17.90 -21.38
N ASP A 64 -14.04 18.96 -20.65
CA ASP A 64 -14.60 20.29 -20.83
C ASP A 64 -13.42 21.27 -20.93
N LEU A 65 -13.04 21.60 -22.16
CA LEU A 65 -11.88 22.45 -22.43
C LEU A 65 -12.16 23.94 -22.22
N GLU A 66 -13.43 24.35 -22.15
CA GLU A 66 -13.79 25.74 -21.81
C GLU A 66 -13.56 25.97 -20.31
N ASN A 67 -13.99 25.01 -19.49
CA ASN A 67 -13.76 25.03 -18.04
C ASN A 67 -12.41 24.43 -17.63
N LYS A 68 -11.56 24.05 -18.59
CA LYS A 68 -10.23 23.46 -18.36
C LYS A 68 -10.27 22.25 -17.41
N GLU A 69 -11.26 21.37 -17.61
CA GLU A 69 -11.57 20.23 -16.73
C GLU A 69 -11.58 18.89 -17.51
N ILE A 70 -11.04 17.84 -16.89
CA ILE A 70 -11.17 16.45 -17.34
C ILE A 70 -11.74 15.61 -16.19
N LYS A 71 -12.77 14.81 -16.49
CA LYS A 71 -13.42 13.90 -15.53
C LYS A 71 -12.95 12.47 -15.74
N TYR A 72 -12.63 11.76 -14.66
CA TYR A 72 -12.17 10.38 -14.70
C TYR A 72 -12.56 9.60 -13.44
N VAL A 73 -12.45 8.27 -13.48
CA VAL A 73 -12.87 7.40 -12.35
C VAL A 73 -11.68 6.84 -11.57
N VAL A 74 -10.58 6.47 -12.25
CA VAL A 74 -9.45 5.75 -11.61
C VAL A 74 -8.11 6.30 -12.11
N ASN A 75 -7.39 5.56 -12.96
CA ASN A 75 -6.26 6.06 -13.72
C ASN A 75 -6.76 6.31 -15.13
N PHE A 76 -6.33 7.40 -15.75
CA PHE A 76 -6.82 7.79 -17.07
C PHE A 76 -5.76 7.71 -18.16
N LYS A 77 -6.21 7.44 -19.38
CA LYS A 77 -5.47 7.68 -20.62
C LYS A 77 -6.16 8.83 -21.36
N LEU A 78 -5.36 9.75 -21.88
CA LEU A 78 -5.84 10.82 -22.77
C LEU A 78 -5.61 10.39 -24.21
N GLU A 79 -6.55 10.71 -25.08
CA GLU A 79 -6.35 10.55 -26.51
C GLU A 79 -5.36 11.59 -27.04
N PRO A 80 -4.50 11.24 -28.01
CA PRO A 80 -3.49 12.16 -28.53
C PRO A 80 -4.05 13.51 -29.01
N GLN A 81 -5.25 13.49 -29.60
CA GLN A 81 -5.92 14.71 -30.09
C GLN A 81 -6.28 15.66 -28.94
N LEU A 82 -6.73 15.13 -27.80
CA LEU A 82 -7.06 15.93 -26.63
C LEU A 82 -5.79 16.50 -25.97
N VAL A 83 -4.70 15.74 -25.98
CA VAL A 83 -3.39 16.20 -25.49
C VAL A 83 -2.90 17.40 -26.29
N GLU A 84 -2.96 17.33 -27.62
CA GLU A 84 -2.60 18.43 -28.52
C GLU A 84 -3.45 19.69 -28.24
N GLN A 85 -4.76 19.53 -28.03
CA GLN A 85 -5.65 20.65 -27.72
C GLN A 85 -5.31 21.31 -26.38
N ILE A 86 -5.04 20.53 -25.34
CA ILE A 86 -4.65 21.07 -24.03
C ILE A 86 -3.28 21.74 -24.13
N ARG A 87 -2.31 21.14 -24.82
CA ARG A 87 -0.99 21.73 -25.04
C ARG A 87 -1.08 23.06 -25.77
N ALA A 88 -1.91 23.14 -26.82
CA ALA A 88 -2.14 24.39 -27.55
C ALA A 88 -2.71 25.50 -26.66
N GLN A 89 -3.55 25.19 -25.67
CA GLN A 89 -4.04 26.16 -24.68
C GLN A 89 -2.96 26.63 -23.69
N LEU A 90 -1.88 25.85 -23.52
CA LEU A 90 -0.85 26.09 -22.51
C LEU A 90 0.46 26.64 -23.10
N ASN A 91 0.66 26.59 -24.42
CA ASN A 91 1.95 26.93 -25.06
C ASN A 91 2.49 28.33 -24.73
N ASP A 92 1.60 29.31 -24.49
CA ASP A 92 1.99 30.71 -24.22
C ASP A 92 1.83 31.10 -22.73
N VAL A 93 1.64 30.12 -21.84
CA VAL A 93 1.39 30.36 -20.42
C VAL A 93 2.67 30.20 -19.61
N GLU A 94 3.04 31.19 -18.81
CA GLU A 94 4.22 31.10 -17.95
C GLU A 94 3.98 30.26 -16.69
N ASN A 95 2.78 30.34 -16.09
CA ASN A 95 2.44 29.62 -14.87
C ASN A 95 1.15 28.81 -15.03
N VAL A 96 1.25 27.51 -14.75
CA VAL A 96 0.11 26.60 -14.76
C VAL A 96 -0.06 25.98 -13.38
N LYS A 97 -1.28 26.10 -12.84
CA LYS A 97 -1.67 25.40 -11.62
C LYS A 97 -2.59 24.24 -11.97
N VAL A 98 -2.15 23.01 -11.70
CA VAL A 98 -2.93 21.79 -11.92
C VAL A 98 -3.55 21.34 -10.60
N ILE A 99 -4.85 21.14 -10.58
CA ILE A 99 -5.62 20.78 -9.40
C ILE A 99 -6.28 19.42 -9.67
N ILE A 100 -6.07 18.44 -8.79
CA ILE A 100 -6.83 17.19 -8.81
C ILE A 100 -7.81 17.16 -7.65
N GLU A 101 -9.08 16.94 -7.98
CA GLU A 101 -10.14 16.66 -7.03
C GLU A 101 -10.44 15.16 -7.07
N SER A 102 -10.12 14.41 -6.02
CA SER A 102 -10.32 12.95 -6.00
C SER A 102 -10.59 12.41 -4.60
N ARG A 103 -11.33 11.29 -4.53
CA ARG A 103 -11.49 10.45 -3.33
C ARG A 103 -10.35 9.44 -3.16
N ASP A 104 -9.47 9.32 -4.16
CA ASP A 104 -8.35 8.42 -4.12
C ASP A 104 -7.32 8.85 -3.07
N SER A 105 -6.52 7.89 -2.59
CA SER A 105 -5.38 8.20 -1.74
C SER A 105 -4.45 9.22 -2.41
N GLU A 106 -3.85 10.10 -1.63
CA GLU A 106 -2.92 11.13 -2.10
C GLU A 106 -1.83 10.58 -3.04
N LYS A 107 -1.27 9.40 -2.72
CA LYS A 107 -0.28 8.71 -3.56
C LYS A 107 -0.79 8.43 -4.98
N LYS A 108 -2.03 7.97 -5.11
CA LYS A 108 -2.64 7.65 -6.41
C LYS A 108 -3.01 8.92 -7.18
N SER A 109 -3.49 9.95 -6.49
CA SER A 109 -3.71 11.27 -7.06
C SER A 109 -2.40 11.87 -7.59
N ALA A 110 -1.31 11.76 -6.85
CA ALA A 110 0.02 12.21 -7.28
C ALA A 110 0.52 11.46 -8.53
N VAL A 111 0.32 10.14 -8.62
CA VAL A 111 0.65 9.37 -9.83
C VAL A 111 -0.14 9.86 -11.05
N ASN A 112 -1.43 10.15 -10.87
CA ASN A 112 -2.27 10.70 -11.94
C ASN A 112 -1.81 12.11 -12.37
N ILE A 113 -1.41 12.98 -11.42
CA ILE A 113 -0.82 14.29 -11.73
C ILE A 113 0.46 14.13 -12.54
N MET A 114 1.41 13.33 -12.05
CA MET A 114 2.69 13.15 -12.73
C MET A 114 2.49 12.60 -14.15
N ARG A 115 1.55 11.67 -14.32
CA ARG A 115 1.21 11.14 -15.64
C ARG A 115 0.57 12.19 -16.53
N PHE A 116 -0.34 13.02 -16.01
CA PHE A 116 -0.93 14.12 -16.78
C PHE A 116 0.15 15.06 -17.32
N LEU A 117 1.05 15.50 -16.45
CA LEU A 117 2.16 16.39 -16.81
C LEU A 117 3.13 15.72 -17.81
N ALA A 118 3.46 14.45 -17.60
CA ALA A 118 4.33 13.70 -18.50
C ALA A 118 3.71 13.50 -19.90
N ILE A 119 2.38 13.33 -19.99
CA ILE A 119 1.69 13.21 -21.28
C ILE A 119 1.66 14.56 -22.00
N LEU A 120 1.46 15.66 -21.25
CA LEU A 120 1.41 17.00 -21.84
C LEU A 120 2.77 17.45 -22.37
N ASP A 121 3.88 16.99 -21.79
CA ASP A 121 5.25 17.32 -22.23
C ASP A 121 5.43 18.83 -22.41
N LEU A 122 5.18 19.56 -21.32
CA LEU A 122 5.19 21.03 -21.31
C LEU A 122 6.63 21.58 -21.29
N PRO A 123 6.87 22.80 -21.83
CA PRO A 123 8.20 23.40 -21.87
C PRO A 123 8.83 23.55 -20.48
N GLU A 124 10.13 23.28 -20.34
CA GLU A 124 10.86 23.38 -19.05
C GLU A 124 10.83 24.80 -18.45
N ALA A 125 10.62 25.83 -19.27
CA ALA A 125 10.53 27.22 -18.81
C ALA A 125 9.23 27.55 -18.06
N MET A 126 8.21 26.69 -18.16
CA MET A 126 6.90 26.89 -17.53
C MET A 126 6.93 26.50 -16.05
N LYS A 127 6.41 27.37 -15.19
CA LYS A 127 6.25 27.08 -13.76
C LYS A 127 4.97 26.29 -13.52
N ILE A 128 5.12 25.06 -13.06
CA ILE A 128 3.99 24.16 -12.78
C ILE A 128 3.80 24.04 -11.27
N THR A 129 2.61 24.38 -10.78
CA THR A 129 2.20 24.16 -9.39
C THR A 129 1.09 23.11 -9.35
N THR A 130 1.13 22.19 -8.38
CA THR A 130 0.16 21.11 -8.28
C THR A 130 -0.56 21.14 -6.93
N GLU A 131 -1.87 20.92 -6.93
CA GLU A 131 -2.69 20.83 -5.72
C GLU A 131 -3.56 19.58 -5.76
N ILE A 132 -3.65 18.87 -4.63
CA ILE A 132 -4.53 17.72 -4.45
C ILE A 132 -5.61 18.13 -3.45
N VAL A 133 -6.86 18.10 -3.91
CA VAL A 133 -8.05 18.41 -3.12
C VAL A 133 -8.82 17.11 -2.90
N GLU A 134 -9.05 16.77 -1.64
CA GLU A 134 -9.85 15.61 -1.30
C GLU A 134 -11.32 15.84 -1.68
N SER A 135 -11.91 14.89 -2.39
CA SER A 135 -13.31 14.92 -2.80
C SER A 135 -14.04 13.68 -2.31
N LYS A 136 -15.33 13.83 -1.98
CA LYS A 136 -16.22 12.71 -1.64
C LYS A 136 -16.81 12.04 -2.88
N SER A 137 -16.65 12.64 -4.06
CA SER A 137 -17.19 12.16 -5.33
C SER A 137 -16.48 10.89 -5.81
N VAL A 138 -17.24 9.99 -6.44
CA VAL A 138 -16.68 8.82 -7.15
C VAL A 138 -15.99 9.25 -8.45
N ILE A 139 -16.47 10.32 -9.07
CA ILE A 139 -15.85 10.90 -10.26
C ILE A 139 -14.80 11.91 -9.79
N SER A 140 -13.56 11.64 -10.16
CA SER A 140 -12.42 12.52 -9.95
C SER A 140 -12.27 13.50 -11.12
N LYS A 141 -11.61 14.62 -10.86
CA LYS A 141 -11.41 15.68 -11.84
C LYS A 141 -9.96 16.15 -11.85
N VAL A 142 -9.44 16.44 -13.03
CA VAL A 142 -8.22 17.25 -13.21
C VAL A 142 -8.65 18.58 -13.78
N ARG A 143 -8.25 19.68 -13.15
CA ARG A 143 -8.48 21.04 -13.62
C ARG A 143 -7.16 21.78 -13.72
N TRP A 144 -7.03 22.68 -14.68
CA TRP A 144 -5.85 23.54 -14.77
C TRP A 144 -6.23 25.02 -14.86
N GLU A 145 -5.46 25.83 -14.16
CA GLU A 145 -5.58 27.28 -14.12
C GLU A 145 -4.31 27.88 -14.72
N THR A 146 -4.46 28.93 -15.53
CA THR A 146 -3.36 29.61 -16.23
C THR A 146 -3.27 31.02 -15.67
N ASN A 147 -2.13 31.38 -15.07
CA ASN A 147 -1.90 32.68 -14.43
C ASN A 147 -0.70 33.42 -15.02
#